data_AF-A0A8T4LVL0-F1
#
_entry.id   AF-A0A8T4LVL0-F1
#
_cell.length_a   1.000
_cell.length_b   1.000
_cell.length_c   1.000
_cell.angle_alpha   90.00
_cell.angle_beta   90.00
_cell.angle_gamma   90.00
#
_symmetry.space_group_name_H-M   'P 1'
#
loop_
_entity.id
_entity.type
_entity.pdbx_description
1 polymer ?
#
loop_
_entity_poly.entity_id
_entity_poly.type
_entity_poly.pdbx_seq_one_letter_code
_entity_poly.pdbx_strand_id
1 'polypeptide(L)'
;MAPTIDVSNETLERLDKMKVPYTLRNEQRQSQKTEDADFIKLPSGIYVAKEKTLHGKNWFDSHKALQKQGNRMLMPIEFVEFLNHTKDNFPEIYREITEVRSPWRAEYLDA
;
A
#
# COMPACT_ATOMS: atom_id res chain seq x y z
N MET A 1 -28.60 -4.31 20.38
CA MET A 1 -28.03 -3.95 19.07
C MET A 1 -29.14 -3.32 18.25
N ALA A 2 -28.94 -2.14 17.67
CA ALA A 2 -29.98 -1.49 16.85
C ALA A 2 -30.07 -2.16 15.46
N PRO A 3 -31.28 -2.35 14.91
CA PRO A 3 -31.46 -2.96 13.59
C PRO A 3 -30.95 -2.01 12.48
N THR A 4 -30.25 -2.56 11.48
CA THR A 4 -29.91 -1.84 10.25
C THR A 4 -31.05 -1.99 9.27
N ILE A 5 -31.49 -0.89 8.65
CA ILE A 5 -32.60 -0.86 7.71
C ILE A 5 -32.10 -0.20 6.42
N ASP A 6 -32.28 -0.88 5.30
CA ASP A 6 -32.00 -0.31 3.98
C ASP A 6 -33.17 0.56 3.55
N VAL A 7 -32.90 1.84 3.25
CA VAL A 7 -33.92 2.84 2.89
C VAL A 7 -33.58 3.51 1.56
N SER A 8 -34.60 3.96 0.83
CA SER A 8 -34.44 4.71 -0.42
C SER A 8 -34.11 6.19 -0.17
N ASN A 9 -33.52 6.86 -1.17
CA ASN A 9 -33.10 8.28 -1.08
C ASN A 9 -34.24 9.23 -0.72
N GLU A 10 -35.46 8.99 -1.22
CA GLU A 10 -36.64 9.81 -0.89
C GLU A 10 -36.97 9.76 0.61
N THR A 11 -36.67 8.64 1.27
CA THR A 11 -36.91 8.46 2.70
C THR A 11 -35.90 9.24 3.54
N LEU A 12 -34.66 9.39 3.06
CA LEU A 12 -33.62 10.19 3.72
C LEU A 12 -33.98 11.67 3.72
N GLU A 13 -34.45 12.20 2.58
CA GLU A 13 -34.89 13.61 2.49
C GLU A 13 -36.04 13.93 3.46
N ARG A 14 -36.95 12.98 3.66
CA ARG A 14 -38.06 13.10 4.62
C ARG A 14 -37.54 13.12 6.07
N LEU A 15 -36.54 12.30 6.38
CA LEU A 15 -35.92 12.26 7.72
C LEU A 15 -35.18 13.57 8.03
N ASP A 16 -34.47 14.14 7.05
CA ASP A 16 -33.83 15.45 7.16
C ASP A 16 -34.85 16.56 7.43
N LYS A 17 -35.96 16.55 6.70
CA LYS A 17 -37.06 17.51 6.92
C LYS A 17 -37.69 17.38 8.31
N MET A 18 -37.76 16.15 8.83
CA MET A 18 -38.25 15.86 10.18
C MET A 18 -37.18 16.02 11.27
N LYS A 19 -35.94 16.40 10.92
CA LYS A 19 -34.79 16.55 11.82
C LYS A 19 -34.55 15.31 12.70
N VAL A 20 -34.81 14.12 12.17
CA VAL A 20 -34.55 12.88 12.88
C VAL A 20 -33.06 12.55 12.72
N PRO A 21 -32.30 12.39 13.81
CA PRO A 21 -30.88 12.04 13.71
C PRO A 21 -30.74 10.61 13.19
N TYR A 22 -30.04 10.43 12.07
CA TYR A 22 -29.64 9.13 11.56
C TYR A 22 -28.15 9.13 11.20
N THR A 23 -27.55 7.94 11.16
CA THR A 23 -26.14 7.75 10.80
C THR A 23 -26.08 6.88 9.54
N LEU A 24 -25.53 7.43 8.45
CA LEU A 24 -25.34 6.67 7.22
C LEU A 24 -24.14 5.73 7.39
N ARG A 25 -24.37 4.44 7.22
CA ARG A 25 -23.30 3.42 7.29
C ARG A 25 -22.31 3.51 6.12
N ASN A 26 -22.62 4.28 5.08
CA ASN A 26 -21.84 4.35 3.84
C ASN A 26 -20.56 5.21 3.92
N GLU A 27 -20.25 5.82 5.07
CA GLU A 27 -19.00 6.58 5.25
C GLU A 27 -17.81 5.73 5.76
N GLN A 28 -17.94 4.40 5.86
CA GLN A 28 -16.82 3.52 6.24
C GLN A 28 -16.11 2.83 5.06
N ARG A 29 -16.35 3.27 3.81
CA ARG A 29 -15.65 2.71 2.63
C ARG A 29 -14.83 3.72 1.82
N GLN A 30 -14.64 4.94 2.31
CA GLN A 30 -13.85 5.96 1.60
C GLN A 30 -12.89 6.71 2.53
N SER A 31 -12.08 5.95 3.28
CA SER A 31 -10.87 6.47 3.94
C SER A 31 -9.71 5.48 3.78
N GLN A 32 -9.44 5.06 2.56
CA GLN A 32 -8.13 4.56 2.13
C GLN A 32 -7.84 5.27 0.81
N LYS A 33 -7.57 6.56 0.89
CA LYS A 33 -7.21 7.38 -0.27
C LYS A 33 -6.18 8.43 0.14
N THR A 34 -5.20 7.99 0.93
CA THR A 34 -3.98 8.76 1.24
C THR A 34 -2.78 7.83 1.56
N GLU A 35 -2.74 6.62 0.99
CA GLU A 35 -1.57 5.71 1.13
C GLU A 35 -1.05 5.19 -0.23
N ASP A 36 -1.75 5.43 -1.35
CA ASP A 36 -1.36 4.93 -2.68
C ASP A 36 -0.17 5.69 -3.31
N ALA A 37 0.31 6.77 -2.70
CA ALA A 37 1.48 7.48 -3.22
C ALA A 37 2.75 6.66 -3.05
N ASP A 38 2.85 5.91 -1.96
CA ASP A 38 4.12 5.34 -1.49
C ASP A 38 4.23 3.83 -1.73
N PHE A 39 3.21 3.19 -2.30
CA PHE A 39 3.23 1.75 -2.59
C PHE A 39 2.95 1.45 -4.07
N ILE A 40 3.76 0.57 -4.66
CA ILE A 40 3.59 0.00 -6.00
C ILE A 40 2.84 -1.31 -5.85
N LYS A 41 1.67 -1.40 -6.48
CA LYS A 41 0.90 -2.62 -6.55
C LYS A 41 1.37 -3.48 -7.72
N LEU A 42 1.79 -4.71 -7.44
CA LEU A 42 2.15 -5.70 -8.46
C LEU A 42 0.93 -6.44 -9.00
N PRO A 43 1.02 -7.00 -10.23
CA PRO A 43 -0.02 -7.84 -10.81
C PRO A 43 -0.42 -9.02 -9.92
N SER A 44 0.54 -9.60 -9.20
CA SER A 44 0.32 -10.64 -8.18
C SER A 44 -0.47 -10.19 -6.94
N GLY A 45 -0.82 -8.90 -6.84
CA GLY A 45 -1.60 -8.33 -5.73
C GLY A 45 -0.77 -7.94 -4.51
N ILE A 46 0.56 -7.97 -4.62
CA ILE A 46 1.50 -7.56 -3.57
C ILE A 46 1.70 -6.05 -3.64
N TYR A 47 1.83 -5.41 -2.48
CA TYR A 47 2.17 -3.99 -2.36
C TYR A 47 3.63 -3.85 -1.95
N VAL A 48 4.38 -3.08 -2.72
CA VAL A 48 5.81 -2.81 -2.50
C VAL A 48 5.99 -1.35 -2.16
N ALA A 49 6.63 -1.02 -1.05
CA ALA A 49 6.94 0.38 -0.73
C ALA A 49 7.90 0.97 -1.77
N LYS A 50 7.66 2.20 -2.20
CA LYS A 50 8.54 3.02 -3.04
C LYS A 50 9.70 3.58 -2.24
N GLU A 51 9.48 3.81 -0.94
CA GLU A 51 10.48 4.34 -0.03
C GLU A 51 11.28 3.23 0.64
N LYS A 52 12.59 3.45 0.71
CA LYS A 52 13.54 2.62 1.44
C LYS A 52 13.48 2.95 2.92
N THR A 53 12.71 2.18 3.66
CA THR A 53 12.73 2.25 5.12
C THR A 53 13.73 1.21 5.63
N LEU A 54 14.89 1.67 6.15
CA LEU A 54 15.97 0.91 6.84
C LEU A 54 17.37 1.03 6.21
N HIS A 55 17.75 2.23 5.74
CA HIS A 55 19.11 2.50 5.29
C HIS A 55 20.20 2.14 6.33
N GLY A 56 21.31 1.56 5.87
CA GLY A 56 22.50 1.28 6.68
C GLY A 56 22.46 -0.01 7.49
N LYS A 57 21.51 -0.92 7.20
CA LYS A 57 21.43 -2.25 7.79
C LYS A 57 21.77 -3.33 6.76
N ASN A 58 22.41 -4.40 7.21
CA ASN A 58 22.67 -5.57 6.37
C ASN A 58 21.38 -6.37 6.15
N TRP A 59 21.30 -7.16 5.08
CA TRP A 59 20.19 -8.06 4.73
C TRP A 59 19.51 -8.73 5.91
N PHE A 60 20.30 -9.35 6.79
CA PHE A 60 19.76 -10.08 7.93
C PHE A 60 19.09 -9.15 8.95
N ASP A 61 19.66 -7.98 9.19
CA ASP A 61 19.14 -6.99 10.13
C ASP A 61 17.92 -6.27 9.58
N SER A 62 17.89 -6.01 8.27
CA SER A 62 16.73 -5.46 7.57
C SER A 62 15.57 -6.44 7.56
N HIS A 63 15.83 -7.72 7.25
CA HIS A 63 14.82 -8.77 7.32
C HIS A 63 14.23 -8.90 8.74
N LYS A 64 15.07 -8.85 9.77
CA LYS A 64 14.64 -8.88 11.17
C LYS A 64 13.85 -7.62 11.58
N ALA A 65 14.22 -6.45 11.07
CA ALA A 65 13.52 -5.20 11.33
C ALA A 65 12.16 -5.14 10.64
N LEU A 66 12.08 -5.59 9.38
CA LEU A 66 10.82 -5.72 8.64
C LEU A 66 9.88 -6.70 9.34
N GLN A 67 10.38 -7.87 9.77
CA GLN A 67 9.59 -8.82 10.54
C GLN A 67 9.03 -8.22 11.84
N LYS A 68 9.80 -7.37 12.54
CA LYS A 68 9.31 -6.66 13.74
C LYS A 68 8.20 -5.65 13.42
N GLN A 69 8.17 -5.11 12.21
CA GLN A 69 7.13 -4.19 11.74
C GLN A 69 5.92 -4.94 11.15
N GLY A 70 5.94 -6.28 11.11
CA GLY A 70 4.91 -7.09 10.45
C GLY A 70 5.03 -7.11 8.92
N ASN A 71 6.08 -6.51 8.36
CA ASN A 71 6.38 -6.51 6.95
C ASN A 71 7.29 -7.68 6.59
N ARG A 72 7.32 -8.06 5.31
CA ARG A 72 8.24 -9.07 4.79
C ARG A 72 9.01 -8.52 3.61
N MET A 73 10.22 -9.04 3.45
CA MET A 73 11.05 -8.80 2.28
C MET A 73 10.46 -9.50 1.06
N LEU A 74 10.73 -8.96 -0.13
CA LEU A 74 10.33 -9.58 -1.38
C LEU A 74 11.07 -10.89 -1.60
N MET A 75 10.33 -11.92 -2.01
CA MET A 75 10.94 -13.17 -2.47
C MET A 75 11.64 -12.95 -3.82
N PRO A 76 12.67 -13.72 -4.17
CA PRO A 76 13.37 -13.54 -5.44
C PRO A 76 12.46 -13.53 -6.68
N ILE A 77 11.41 -14.36 -6.69
CA ILE A 77 10.43 -14.42 -7.79
C ILE A 77 9.59 -13.14 -7.85
N GLU A 78 9.13 -12.65 -6.70
CA GLU A 78 8.35 -11.41 -6.56
C GLU A 78 9.20 -10.20 -6.92
N PHE A 79 10.50 -10.24 -6.63
CA PHE A 79 11.45 -9.21 -7.02
C PHE A 79 11.67 -9.17 -8.53
N VAL A 80 11.73 -10.32 -9.21
CA VAL A 80 11.78 -10.35 -10.68
C VAL A 80 10.50 -9.78 -11.29
N GLU A 81 9.34 -10.11 -10.73
CA GLU A 81 8.07 -9.51 -11.14
C GLU A 81 8.08 -7.99 -10.93
N PHE A 82 8.60 -7.53 -9.79
CA PHE A 82 8.77 -6.12 -9.48
C PHE A 82 9.69 -5.40 -10.46
N LEU A 83 10.82 -6.00 -10.84
CA LEU A 83 11.73 -5.43 -11.83
C LEU A 83 11.08 -5.34 -13.22
N ASN A 84 10.34 -6.36 -13.63
CA ASN A 84 9.63 -6.32 -14.92
C ASN A 84 8.53 -5.25 -14.90
N HIS A 85 7.81 -5.12 -13.79
CA HIS A 85 6.74 -4.14 -13.66
C HIS A 85 7.29 -2.70 -13.63
N THR A 86 8.38 -2.45 -12.90
CA THR A 86 9.03 -1.13 -12.81
C THR A 86 9.73 -0.73 -14.10
N LYS A 87 10.24 -1.68 -14.89
CA LYS A 87 10.85 -1.39 -16.20
C LYS A 87 9.93 -0.60 -17.13
N ASP A 88 8.65 -0.98 -17.19
CA ASP A 88 7.69 -0.39 -18.14
C ASP A 88 6.89 0.76 -17.52
N ASN A 89 6.65 0.74 -16.19
CA ASN A 89 5.76 1.70 -15.52
C ASN A 89 6.50 2.74 -14.65
N PHE A 90 7.69 2.42 -14.16
CA PHE A 90 8.48 3.26 -13.22
C PHE A 90 9.97 3.21 -13.57
N PRO A 91 10.37 3.73 -14.75
CA PRO A 91 11.73 3.59 -15.26
C PRO A 91 12.78 4.24 -14.35
N GLU A 92 12.42 5.26 -13.58
CA GLU A 92 13.25 5.89 -12.57
C GLU A 92 13.66 4.93 -11.44
N ILE A 93 12.72 4.15 -10.90
CA ILE A 93 12.97 3.14 -9.87
C ILE A 93 13.80 2.00 -10.47
N TYR A 94 13.46 1.56 -11.68
CA TYR A 94 14.21 0.52 -12.37
C TYR A 94 15.68 0.92 -12.58
N ARG A 95 15.95 2.17 -13.02
CA ARG A 95 17.31 2.69 -13.14
C ARG A 95 18.00 2.84 -11.80
N GLU A 96 17.29 3.28 -10.76
CA GLU A 96 17.85 3.34 -9.42
C GLU A 96 18.32 1.97 -8.93
N ILE A 97 17.57 0.90 -9.22
CA ILE A 97 17.95 -0.47 -8.84
C ILE A 97 19.11 -1.00 -9.69
N THR A 98 19.10 -0.72 -10.98
CA THR A 98 19.99 -1.38 -11.94
C THR A 98 21.28 -0.62 -12.23
N GLU A 99 21.23 0.72 -12.25
CA GLU A 99 22.34 1.59 -12.67
C GLU A 99 23.12 2.16 -11.47
N VAL A 100 22.50 2.31 -10.30
CA VAL A 100 23.19 2.81 -9.10
C VAL A 100 24.07 1.70 -8.53
N ARG A 101 25.38 1.93 -8.54
CA ARG A 101 26.40 0.98 -8.02
C ARG A 101 26.56 1.04 -6.50
N SER A 102 26.08 2.09 -5.84
CA SER A 102 26.20 2.29 -4.41
C SER A 102 24.95 3.00 -3.88
N PRO A 103 24.21 2.42 -2.91
CA PRO A 103 24.46 1.12 -2.28
C PRO A 103 24.35 -0.05 -3.28
N TRP A 104 25.06 -1.17 -3.04
CA TRP A 104 25.16 -2.29 -4.01
C TRP A 104 23.76 -2.80 -4.40
N ARG A 105 23.59 -3.44 -5.56
CA ARG A 105 22.26 -3.96 -6.00
C ARG A 105 21.58 -4.87 -4.97
N ALA A 106 22.38 -5.59 -4.17
CA ALA A 106 21.90 -6.41 -3.06
C ALA A 106 21.32 -5.57 -1.90
N GLU A 107 21.86 -4.37 -1.68
CA GLU A 107 21.38 -3.44 -0.65
C GLU A 107 20.06 -2.74 -1.03
N TYR A 108 19.64 -2.76 -2.30
CA TYR A 108 18.30 -2.29 -2.67
C TYR A 108 17.21 -3.20 -2.10
N LEU A 109 17.52 -4.49 -1.99
CA LEU A 109 16.65 -5.42 -1.29
C LEU A 109 16.75 -5.20 0.24
N ASP A 110 17.90 -4.78 0.76
CA ASP A 110 18.13 -4.52 2.19
C ASP A 110 17.54 -3.20 2.72
N ALA A 111 17.04 -2.32 1.86
CA ALA A 111 16.68 -0.95 2.21
C ALA A 111 15.18 -0.66 2.07
#